data_AF-A0A2G6LFG3-F1
#
_entry.id   AF-A0A2G6LFG3-F1
#
_cell.length_a   1.000
_cell.length_b   1.000
_cell.length_c   1.000
_cell.angle_alpha   90.00
_cell.angle_beta   90.00
_cell.angle_gamma   90.00
#
_symmetry.space_group_name_H-M   'P 1'
#
loop_
_entity.id
_entity.type
_entity.pdbx_description
1 polymer ?
#
loop_
_entity_poly.entity_id
_entity_poly.type
_entity_poly.pdbx_seq_one_letter_code
_entity_poly.pdbx_strand_id
1 'polypeptide(L)'
;PGGGYRLAREPDDISIADIINAVDEKLDATRCSGHEDCQGGRKCITHELWFDLSQRIYGFLHDMSLSDVIESAEVRRLSKEQDQLISIEGLHVKLRR
;
A
#
# COMPACT_ATOMS: atom_id res chain seq x y z
N PRO A 1 -28.48 13.19 4.23
CA PRO A 1 -27.90 12.23 3.26
C PRO A 1 -26.65 11.55 3.86
N GLY A 2 -26.80 10.31 4.34
CA GLY A 2 -25.71 9.51 4.91
C GLY A 2 -25.03 8.66 3.84
N GLY A 3 -24.21 9.30 3.00
CA GLY A 3 -23.37 8.60 2.02
C GLY A 3 -22.11 8.01 2.66
N GLY A 4 -21.38 7.18 1.90
CA GLY A 4 -20.11 6.60 2.34
C GLY A 4 -19.59 5.55 1.36
N TYR A 5 -18.41 5.03 1.65
CA TYR A 5 -17.80 3.93 0.90
C TYR A 5 -17.87 2.65 1.73
N ARG A 6 -17.98 1.52 1.03
CA ARG A 6 -17.84 0.17 1.59
C ARG A 6 -16.89 -0.61 0.71
N LEU A 7 -16.28 -1.65 1.28
CA LEU A 7 -15.50 -2.58 0.48
C LEU A 7 -16.42 -3.27 -0.55
N ALA A 8 -15.90 -3.40 -1.77
CA ALA A 8 -16.59 -4.07 -2.87
C ALA A 8 -16.38 -5.59 -2.84
N ARG A 9 -15.36 -6.06 -2.12
CA ARG A 9 -14.95 -7.46 -1.91
C ARG A 9 -14.68 -7.68 -0.42
N GLU A 10 -14.59 -8.94 0.00
CA GLU A 10 -14.18 -9.26 1.37
C GLU A 10 -12.71 -8.85 1.61
N PRO A 11 -12.32 -8.47 2.84
CA PRO A 11 -10.94 -8.08 3.16
C PRO A 11 -9.89 -9.14 2.84
N ASP A 12 -10.24 -10.42 2.96
CA ASP A 12 -9.36 -11.55 2.63
C ASP A 12 -9.07 -11.64 1.12
N ASP A 13 -9.96 -11.11 0.27
CA ASP A 13 -9.83 -11.12 -1.19
C ASP A 13 -9.11 -9.88 -1.75
N ILE A 14 -8.64 -8.98 -0.89
CA ILE A 14 -7.98 -7.73 -1.28
C ILE A 14 -6.52 -7.81 -0.85
N SER A 15 -5.60 -7.98 -1.80
CA SER A 15 -4.18 -7.95 -1.49
C SER A 15 -3.69 -6.53 -1.19
N ILE A 16 -2.60 -6.39 -0.44
CA ILE A 16 -1.95 -5.09 -0.25
C ILE A 16 -1.40 -4.56 -1.58
N ALA A 17 -0.93 -5.45 -2.47
CA ALA A 17 -0.57 -5.07 -3.83
C ALA A 17 -1.74 -4.46 -4.62
N ASP A 18 -2.97 -4.95 -4.48
CA ASP A 18 -4.16 -4.36 -5.12
C ASP A 18 -4.38 -2.92 -4.66
N ILE A 19 -4.21 -2.66 -3.36
CA ILE A 19 -4.41 -1.33 -2.77
C ILE A 19 -3.34 -0.35 -3.28
N ILE A 20 -2.07 -0.77 -3.31
CA ILE A 20 -0.98 0.08 -3.81
C ILE A 20 -1.13 0.37 -5.31
N ASN A 21 -1.48 -0.65 -6.11
CA ASN A 21 -1.71 -0.45 -7.54
C ASN A 21 -2.92 0.46 -7.82
N ALA A 22 -3.95 0.44 -6.97
CA ALA A 22 -5.13 1.30 -7.10
C ALA A 22 -4.83 2.79 -6.88
N VAL A 23 -3.71 3.13 -6.24
CA VAL A 23 -3.26 4.52 -6.03
C VAL A 23 -2.19 4.96 -7.05
N ASP A 24 -2.16 4.33 -8.23
CA ASP A 24 -1.21 4.59 -9.33
C ASP A 24 0.28 4.42 -8.97
N GLU A 25 0.59 3.81 -7.83
CA GLU A 25 1.96 3.46 -7.47
C GLU A 25 2.36 2.12 -8.10
N LYS A 26 3.29 2.16 -9.06
CA LYS A 26 3.88 0.96 -9.65
C LYS A 26 4.93 0.38 -8.71
N LEU A 27 4.80 -0.90 -8.39
CA LEU A 27 5.81 -1.70 -7.68
C LEU A 27 7.01 -2.10 -8.58
N ASP A 28 7.21 -1.39 -9.69
CA ASP A 28 8.29 -1.63 -10.66
C ASP A 28 9.40 -0.60 -10.47
N ALA A 29 10.58 -1.08 -10.05
CA ALA A 29 11.77 -0.26 -9.84
C ALA A 29 12.60 -0.09 -11.13
N THR A 30 12.24 -0.79 -12.21
CA THR A 30 12.87 -0.66 -13.52
C THR A 30 12.33 0.56 -14.26
N ARG A 31 13.20 1.19 -15.07
CA ARG A 31 12.78 2.30 -15.96
C ARG A 31 12.03 1.85 -17.22
N CYS A 32 12.06 0.55 -17.50
CA CYS A 32 11.54 -0.07 -18.72
C CYS A 32 10.25 -0.87 -18.46
N SER A 33 9.70 -0.84 -17.24
CA SER A 33 8.53 -1.66 -16.88
C SER A 33 8.72 -3.16 -17.20
N GLY A 34 9.95 -3.68 -17.04
CA GLY A 34 10.31 -5.05 -17.42
C GLY A 34 10.53 -5.33 -18.92
N HIS A 35 10.36 -4.36 -19.83
CA HIS A 35 10.46 -4.58 -21.29
C HIS A 35 11.88 -4.70 -21.85
N GLU A 36 12.91 -4.65 -21.00
CA GLU A 36 14.33 -4.76 -21.38
C GLU A 36 14.83 -3.70 -22.39
N ASP A 37 14.10 -2.61 -22.63
CA ASP A 37 14.45 -1.53 -23.58
C ASP A 37 15.05 -0.28 -22.90
N CYS A 38 15.52 -0.47 -21.68
CA CYS A 38 15.81 0.56 -20.67
C CYS A 38 16.88 1.61 -21.07
N GLN A 39 17.79 1.30 -22.00
CA GLN A 39 18.88 2.17 -22.46
C GLN A 39 18.94 2.26 -23.99
N GLY A 40 18.02 3.04 -24.57
CA GLY A 40 17.96 3.22 -26.03
C GLY A 40 17.60 1.92 -26.76
N GLY A 41 16.64 1.17 -26.22
CA GLY A 41 16.20 -0.11 -26.80
C GLY A 41 17.04 -1.32 -26.36
N ARG A 42 17.93 -1.14 -25.38
CA ARG A 42 18.77 -2.22 -24.84
C ARG A 42 18.60 -2.37 -23.34
N LYS A 43 18.77 -3.61 -22.89
CA LYS A 43 18.67 -4.00 -21.49
C LYS A 43 19.71 -3.25 -20.65
N CYS A 44 19.30 -2.64 -19.53
CA CYS A 44 20.25 -2.01 -18.64
C CYS A 44 21.10 -3.05 -17.90
N ILE A 45 22.33 -2.69 -17.54
CA ILE A 45 23.27 -3.57 -16.82
C ILE A 45 22.64 -4.13 -15.53
N THR A 46 21.84 -3.31 -14.86
CA THR A 46 21.20 -3.64 -13.59
C THR A 46 19.77 -4.19 -13.76
N HIS A 47 19.34 -4.53 -14.98
CA HIS A 47 17.96 -4.92 -15.26
C HIS A 47 17.50 -6.08 -14.38
N GLU A 48 18.22 -7.20 -14.42
CA GLU A 48 17.89 -8.40 -13.65
C GLU A 48 17.76 -8.11 -12.17
N LEU A 49 18.69 -7.32 -11.61
CA LEU A 49 18.68 -6.98 -10.20
C LEU A 49 17.41 -6.21 -9.81
N TRP A 50 17.03 -5.21 -10.59
CA TRP A 50 15.84 -4.40 -10.30
C TRP A 50 14.54 -5.16 -10.59
N PHE A 51 14.52 -5.96 -11.66
CA PHE A 51 13.38 -6.79 -12.01
C PHE A 51 13.10 -7.83 -10.92
N ASP A 52 14.12 -8.60 -10.51
CA ASP A 52 14.00 -9.60 -9.46
C ASP A 52 13.56 -9.00 -8.13
N LEU A 53 14.08 -7.81 -7.79
CA LEU A 53 13.66 -7.08 -6.59
C LEU A 53 12.18 -6.71 -6.66
N SER A 54 11.74 -6.14 -7.79
CA SER A 54 10.33 -5.79 -8.00
C SER A 54 9.41 -6.99 -7.90
N GLN A 55 9.79 -8.14 -8.48
CA GLN A 55 9.00 -9.37 -8.37
C GLN A 55 8.91 -9.86 -6.91
N ARG A 56 10.00 -9.78 -6.15
CA ARG A 56 10.01 -10.17 -4.73
C ARG A 56 9.14 -9.26 -3.87
N ILE A 57 9.22 -7.94 -4.09
CA ILE A 57 8.39 -6.97 -3.38
C ILE A 57 6.92 -7.18 -3.73
N TYR A 58 6.61 -7.31 -5.02
CA TYR A 58 5.25 -7.55 -5.47
C TYR A 58 4.69 -8.84 -4.87
N GLY A 59 5.42 -9.96 -4.95
CA GLY A 59 4.99 -11.23 -4.37
C GLY A 59 4.71 -11.13 -2.88
N PHE A 60 5.61 -10.52 -2.12
CA PHE A 60 5.40 -10.28 -0.68
C PHE A 60 4.12 -9.48 -0.38
N LEU A 61 3.86 -8.41 -1.14
CA LEU A 61 2.68 -7.56 -0.95
C LEU A 61 1.39 -8.18 -1.51
N HIS A 62 1.51 -9.06 -2.50
CA HIS A 62 0.38 -9.78 -3.08
C HIS A 62 -0.09 -10.92 -2.16
N ASP A 63 0.83 -11.58 -1.47
CA ASP A 63 0.55 -12.68 -0.54
C ASP A 63 -0.09 -12.19 0.78
N MET A 64 -0.02 -10.89 1.08
CA MET A 64 -0.68 -10.28 2.24
C MET A 64 -2.04 -9.71 1.86
N SER A 65 -3.08 -10.11 2.60
CA SER A 65 -4.43 -9.56 2.47
C SER A 65 -4.64 -8.31 3.35
N LEU A 66 -5.69 -7.54 3.06
CA LEU A 66 -6.14 -6.45 3.92
C LEU A 66 -6.54 -6.97 5.31
N SER A 67 -7.10 -8.18 5.37
CA SER A 67 -7.46 -8.85 6.63
C SER A 67 -6.23 -9.05 7.52
N ASP A 68 -5.14 -9.59 6.96
CA ASP A 68 -3.88 -9.82 7.70
C ASP A 68 -3.34 -8.56 8.36
N VAL A 69 -3.44 -7.42 7.66
CA VAL A 69 -3.01 -6.12 8.19
C VAL A 69 -3.93 -5.62 9.29
N ILE A 70 -5.24 -5.75 9.12
CA ILE A 70 -6.24 -5.35 10.12
C ILE A 70 -6.14 -6.22 11.38
N GLU A 71 -5.82 -7.50 11.22
CA GLU A 71 -5.73 -8.47 12.32
C GLU A 71 -4.42 -8.37 13.11
N SER A 72 -3.39 -7.76 12.53
CA SER A 72 -2.12 -7.51 13.22
C SER A 72 -2.30 -6.80 14.56
N ALA A 73 -1.85 -7.45 15.64
CA ALA A 73 -1.96 -6.94 17.00
C ALA A 73 -1.29 -5.57 17.17
N GLU A 74 -0.15 -5.37 16.51
CA GLU A 74 0.59 -4.11 16.54
C GLU A 74 -0.16 -3.00 15.79
N VAL A 75 -0.71 -3.30 14.61
CA VAL A 75 -1.52 -2.34 13.85
C VAL A 75 -2.75 -1.94 14.65
N ARG A 76 -3.45 -2.90 15.28
CA ARG A 76 -4.60 -2.60 16.14
C ARG A 76 -4.22 -1.75 17.36
N ARG A 77 -3.05 -1.99 17.95
CA ARG A 77 -2.54 -1.19 19.08
C ARG A 77 -2.29 0.25 18.65
N LEU A 78 -1.51 0.44 17.57
CA LEU A 78 -1.16 1.75 17.05
C LEU A 78 -2.37 2.53 16.52
N SER A 79 -3.33 1.86 15.89
CA SER A 79 -4.58 2.49 15.46
C SER A 79 -5.37 3.05 16.64
N LYS A 80 -5.47 2.31 17.75
CA LYS A 80 -6.14 2.80 18.96
C LYS A 80 -5.43 4.01 19.57
N GLU A 81 -4.10 3.99 19.60
CA GLU A 81 -3.29 5.10 20.09
C GLU A 81 -3.50 6.36 19.22
N GLN A 82 -3.54 6.22 17.89
CA GLN A 82 -3.80 7.32 16.95
C GLN A 82 -5.22 7.88 17.08
N ASP A 83 -6.24 7.03 17.19
CA ASP A 83 -7.63 7.47 17.36
C ASP A 83 -7.82 8.31 18.63
N GLN A 84 -7.13 7.94 19.71
CA GLN A 84 -7.12 8.71 20.95
C GLN A 84 -6.47 10.09 20.75
N LEU A 85 -5.34 10.16 20.05
CA LEU A 85 -4.65 11.43 19.77
C LEU A 85 -5.50 12.36 18.89
N ILE A 86 -6.07 11.86 17.79
CA ILE A 86 -6.93 12.64 16.89
C ILE A 86 -8.16 13.16 17.63
N SER A 87 -8.73 12.36 18.54
CA SER A 87 -9.86 12.77 19.37
C SER A 87 -9.48 13.91 20.33
N ILE A 88 -8.28 13.88 20.92
CA ILE A 88 -7.76 14.92 21.82
C ILE A 88 -7.43 16.21 21.04
N GLU A 89 -6.80 16.12 19.87
CA GLU A 89 -6.52 17.26 19.00
C GLU A 89 -7.82 17.92 18.49
N GLY A 90 -8.82 17.11 18.10
CA GLY A 90 -10.14 17.60 17.73
C GLY A 90 -10.88 18.33 18.86
N LEU A 91 -10.64 17.91 20.12
CA LEU A 91 -11.10 18.62 21.33
C LEU A 91 -10.33 19.94 21.53
N HIS A 92 -9.01 19.97 21.30
CA HIS A 92 -8.20 21.18 21.41
C HIS A 92 -8.57 22.24 20.37
N VAL A 93 -8.95 21.83 19.15
CA VAL A 93 -9.47 22.74 18.11
C VAL A 93 -10.86 23.28 18.46
N LYS A 94 -11.74 22.47 19.08
CA LYS A 94 -13.09 22.91 19.51
C LYS A 94 -13.05 23.88 20.69
N LEU A 95 -12.11 23.75 21.61
CA LEU A 95 -12.00 24.59 22.82
C LEU A 95 -11.33 25.97 22.57
N ARG A 96 -10.76 26.20 21.39
CA ARG A 96 -10.19 27.49 20.96
C ARG A 96 -11.13 28.35 20.11
N ARG A 97 -12.40 27.94 19.93
CA ARG A 97 -13.44 28.74 19.29
C ARG A 97 -14.36 29.36 20.32
#